data_AF-A0A2N2ZXU3-F1
#
_entry.id   AF-A0A2N2ZXU3-F1
#
_cell.length_a   1.000
_cell.length_b   1.000
_cell.length_c   1.000
_cell.angle_alpha   90.00
_cell.angle_beta   90.00
_cell.angle_gamma   90.00
#
_symmetry.space_group_name_H-M   'P 1'
#
loop_
_entity.id
_entity.type
_entity.pdbx_description
1 polymer ?
#
loop_
_entity_poly.entity_id
_entity_poly.type
_entity_poly.pdbx_seq_one_letter_code
_entity_poly.pdbx_strand_id
1 'polypeptide(L)'
;MNSFKYKTAFVLPFALLLVAICFGAVAAYAQDKVAVKDLTTELGNKYYDAVDFLLKNPWMTDTIILEKLQPDIALSAVIPAMIRYSALRDIVEASAMRTLYIRSGRKYAHYSVGRFQMKPSFAELVERTYTRQKLGPYKFVISNTPKARSERARRLESMEWQLRYLVMFNKIMDKRYAHIKWKNDEDKARFYATAFDVGFNRDERTIRRMMTPRKINIKTKKVDSKYRTGDVAVWFMVNDGHRFRGGEGSSEN
;
A
#
# COMPACT_ATOMS: atom_id res chain seq x y z
N MET A 1 -10.26 77.59 -48.12
CA MET A 1 -10.85 76.88 -49.26
C MET A 1 -10.16 75.53 -49.38
N ASN A 2 -10.91 74.43 -49.16
CA ASN A 2 -10.56 73.01 -49.39
C ASN A 2 -9.38 72.43 -48.57
N SER A 3 -9.40 71.21 -48.04
CA SER A 3 -10.32 70.08 -48.09
C SER A 3 -9.91 69.08 -47.01
N PHE A 4 -10.89 68.58 -46.27
CA PHE A 4 -10.81 67.40 -45.40
C PHE A 4 -10.30 66.16 -46.15
N LYS A 5 -9.45 65.35 -45.51
CA LYS A 5 -9.38 63.89 -45.76
C LYS A 5 -9.18 63.15 -44.44
N TYR A 6 -10.22 62.43 -44.03
CA TYR A 6 -10.16 61.39 -43.00
C TYR A 6 -9.35 60.19 -43.49
N LYS A 7 -8.50 59.63 -42.62
CA LYS A 7 -8.24 58.19 -42.59
C LYS A 7 -8.25 57.72 -41.15
N THR A 8 -9.35 57.06 -40.79
CA THR A 8 -9.47 56.13 -39.68
C THR A 8 -8.45 55.00 -39.85
N ALA A 9 -7.60 54.79 -38.85
CA ALA A 9 -6.85 53.55 -38.68
C ALA A 9 -7.01 53.08 -37.23
N PHE A 10 -7.99 52.20 -37.08
CA PHE A 10 -8.25 51.35 -35.93
C PHE A 10 -7.14 50.30 -35.84
N VAL A 11 -6.25 50.32 -34.84
CA VAL A 11 -5.62 49.11 -34.28
C VAL A 11 -5.15 49.38 -32.83
N LEU A 12 -6.04 49.18 -31.86
CA LEU A 12 -5.67 48.51 -30.61
C LEU A 12 -6.38 47.14 -30.70
N PRO A 13 -5.71 46.00 -30.39
CA PRO A 13 -5.22 45.81 -29.03
C PRO A 13 -3.90 45.00 -28.96
N PHE A 14 -2.84 45.63 -28.47
CA PHE A 14 -1.66 44.90 -27.97
C PHE A 14 -1.91 44.23 -26.60
N ALA A 15 -3.14 44.33 -26.08
CA ALA A 15 -3.52 43.84 -24.75
C ALA A 15 -3.97 42.37 -24.71
N LEU A 16 -4.03 41.66 -25.84
CA LEU A 16 -4.39 40.24 -25.88
C LEU A 16 -3.19 39.28 -25.95
N LEU A 17 -1.96 39.79 -26.14
CA LEU A 17 -0.77 38.93 -26.19
C LEU A 17 -0.13 38.68 -24.81
N LEU A 18 -0.49 39.47 -23.79
CA LEU A 18 0.09 39.38 -22.44
C LEU A 18 -0.72 38.50 -21.47
N VAL A 19 -1.97 38.14 -21.82
CA VAL A 19 -2.78 37.21 -21.01
C VAL A 19 -2.50 35.74 -21.37
N ALA A 20 -1.97 35.47 -22.58
CA ALA A 20 -1.60 34.12 -23.01
C ALA A 20 -0.31 33.58 -22.35
N ILE A 21 0.50 34.45 -21.73
CA ILE A 21 1.78 34.06 -21.10
C ILE A 21 1.59 33.69 -19.62
N CYS A 22 0.45 34.01 -19.01
CA CYS A 22 0.16 33.63 -17.61
C CYS A 22 -0.62 32.31 -17.44
N PHE A 23 -1.01 31.64 -18.52
CA PHE A 23 -1.69 30.33 -18.47
C PHE A 23 -0.88 29.17 -19.09
N GLY A 24 0.35 29.42 -19.54
CA GLY A 24 1.26 28.38 -19.99
C GLY A 24 2.09 27.84 -18.84
N ALA A 25 2.02 26.53 -18.59
CA ALA A 25 2.83 25.77 -17.65
C ALA A 25 2.41 25.82 -16.16
N VAL A 26 1.15 25.47 -15.88
CA VAL A 26 0.97 24.46 -14.82
C VAL A 26 1.55 23.18 -15.39
N ALA A 27 2.84 22.96 -15.15
CA ALA A 27 3.46 21.67 -15.42
C ALA A 27 2.66 20.64 -14.60
N ALA A 28 1.82 19.88 -15.30
CA ALA A 28 1.32 18.63 -14.77
C ALA A 28 2.57 17.86 -14.34
N TYR A 29 2.72 17.66 -13.03
CA TYR A 29 3.68 16.71 -12.49
C TYR A 29 3.26 15.33 -13.01
N ALA A 30 3.69 15.02 -14.24
CA ALA A 30 3.80 13.65 -14.70
C ALA A 30 4.69 12.98 -13.66
N GLN A 31 4.13 12.06 -12.89
CA GLN A 31 4.94 11.08 -12.18
C GLN A 31 5.86 10.48 -13.24
N ASP A 32 7.16 10.73 -13.13
CA ASP A 32 8.14 9.91 -13.84
C ASP A 32 7.73 8.47 -13.58
N LYS A 33 7.35 7.77 -14.65
CA LYS A 33 7.11 6.34 -14.61
C LYS A 33 8.44 5.76 -14.13
N VAL A 34 8.51 5.41 -12.84
CA VAL A 34 9.61 4.62 -12.28
C VAL A 34 9.87 3.54 -13.31
N ALA A 35 11.09 3.48 -13.84
CA ALA A 35 11.41 2.64 -14.98
C ALA A 35 11.09 1.19 -14.61
N VAL A 36 9.91 0.75 -15.05
CA VAL A 36 9.30 -0.58 -14.87
C VAL A 36 10.31 -1.69 -15.22
N LYS A 37 11.25 -1.41 -16.12
CA LYS A 37 12.29 -2.35 -16.55
C LYS A 37 13.36 -2.68 -15.48
N ASP A 38 13.54 -1.86 -14.44
CA ASP A 38 14.61 -2.05 -13.44
C ASP A 38 14.16 -2.95 -12.26
N LEU A 39 12.85 -3.01 -11.96
CA LEU A 39 12.34 -3.79 -10.82
C LEU A 39 12.45 -5.30 -11.04
N THR A 40 12.34 -5.83 -12.25
CA THR A 40 12.42 -7.28 -12.52
C THR A 40 13.78 -7.86 -12.14
N THR A 41 14.86 -7.18 -12.53
CA THR A 41 16.24 -7.61 -12.23
C THR A 41 16.57 -7.46 -10.74
N GLU A 42 15.97 -6.47 -10.06
CA GLU A 42 16.25 -6.19 -8.64
C GLU A 42 15.43 -7.01 -7.64
N LEU A 43 14.18 -7.32 -7.98
CA LEU A 43 13.30 -8.14 -7.13
C LEU A 43 13.76 -9.60 -7.08
N GLY A 44 14.27 -10.10 -8.21
CA GLY A 44 14.87 -11.43 -8.35
C GLY A 44 13.95 -12.58 -7.89
N ASN A 45 14.57 -13.68 -7.46
CA ASN A 45 13.86 -14.91 -7.07
C ASN A 45 12.89 -14.72 -5.89
N LYS A 46 13.07 -13.69 -5.06
CA LYS A 46 12.22 -13.45 -3.89
C LYS A 46 10.82 -12.99 -4.25
N TYR A 47 10.67 -12.28 -5.38
CA TYR A 47 9.35 -11.91 -5.88
C TYR A 47 8.59 -13.13 -6.39
N TYR A 48 9.22 -13.94 -7.24
CA TYR A 48 8.61 -15.15 -7.75
C TYR A 48 8.28 -16.14 -6.62
N ASP A 49 9.13 -16.27 -5.60
CA ASP A 49 8.84 -17.04 -4.38
C ASP A 49 7.59 -16.53 -3.63
N ALA A 50 7.39 -15.22 -3.54
CA ALA A 50 6.20 -14.65 -2.92
C ALA A 50 4.93 -14.92 -3.74
N VAL A 51 5.01 -14.77 -5.07
CA VAL A 51 3.89 -15.06 -5.99
C VAL A 51 3.55 -16.56 -5.99
N ASP A 52 4.54 -17.43 -6.14
CA ASP A 52 4.39 -18.89 -6.09
C ASP A 52 3.77 -19.35 -4.77
N PHE A 53 4.16 -18.73 -3.66
CA PHE A 53 3.54 -19.02 -2.37
C PHE A 53 2.04 -18.72 -2.39
N LEU A 54 1.60 -17.59 -2.97
CA LEU A 54 0.16 -17.29 -3.06
C LEU A 54 -0.57 -18.26 -4.00
N LEU A 55 0.04 -18.62 -5.13
CA LEU A 55 -0.55 -19.57 -6.08
C LEU A 55 -0.71 -20.97 -5.49
N LYS A 56 0.24 -21.41 -4.66
CA LYS A 56 0.16 -22.69 -3.93
C LYS A 56 -0.86 -22.66 -2.79
N ASN A 57 -1.40 -21.50 -2.44
CA ASN A 57 -2.36 -21.31 -1.36
C ASN A 57 -3.66 -20.63 -1.87
N PRO A 58 -4.40 -21.26 -2.80
CA PRO A 58 -5.59 -20.65 -3.41
C PRO A 58 -6.68 -20.32 -2.38
N TRP A 59 -6.72 -21.06 -1.26
CA TRP A 59 -7.60 -20.81 -0.13
C TRP A 59 -7.52 -19.37 0.40
N MET A 60 -6.37 -18.69 0.22
CA MET A 60 -6.22 -17.29 0.61
C MET A 60 -7.10 -16.38 -0.25
N THR A 61 -7.05 -16.57 -1.57
CA THR A 61 -7.89 -15.86 -2.55
C THR A 61 -9.36 -16.15 -2.28
N ASP A 62 -9.72 -17.42 -2.09
CA ASP A 62 -11.09 -17.84 -1.82
C ASP A 62 -11.64 -17.15 -0.55
N THR A 63 -10.83 -17.10 0.51
CA THR A 63 -11.20 -16.42 1.75
C THR A 63 -11.42 -14.92 1.54
N ILE A 64 -10.58 -14.26 0.73
CA ILE A 64 -10.73 -12.82 0.44
C ILE A 64 -12.01 -12.57 -0.37
N ILE A 65 -12.31 -13.42 -1.36
CA ILE A 65 -13.54 -13.35 -2.17
C ILE A 65 -14.78 -13.52 -1.28
N LEU A 66 -14.78 -14.53 -0.39
CA LEU A 66 -15.87 -14.77 0.56
C LEU A 66 -16.14 -13.55 1.45
N GLU A 67 -15.10 -12.78 1.77
CA GLU A 67 -15.18 -11.56 2.57
C GLU A 67 -15.58 -10.31 1.76
N LYS A 68 -15.91 -10.50 0.46
CA LYS A 68 -16.35 -9.47 -0.52
C LYS A 68 -15.29 -8.41 -0.81
N LEU A 69 -14.03 -8.83 -0.88
CA LEU A 69 -12.89 -7.97 -1.21
C LEU A 69 -12.26 -8.42 -2.53
N GLN A 70 -11.55 -7.50 -3.19
CA GLN A 70 -10.75 -7.81 -4.38
C GLN A 70 -9.41 -8.43 -3.96
N PRO A 71 -9.10 -9.70 -4.34
CA PRO A 71 -7.91 -10.37 -3.84
C PRO A 71 -6.60 -9.77 -4.32
N ASP A 72 -6.53 -9.34 -5.57
CA ASP A 72 -5.36 -8.66 -6.14
C ASP A 72 -4.99 -7.40 -5.34
N ILE A 73 -5.96 -6.53 -5.03
CA ILE A 73 -5.73 -5.35 -4.21
C ILE A 73 -5.33 -5.75 -2.79
N ALA A 74 -6.02 -6.71 -2.18
CA ALA A 74 -5.71 -7.13 -0.82
C ALA A 74 -4.30 -7.72 -0.70
N LEU A 75 -3.90 -8.58 -1.63
CA LEU A 75 -2.59 -9.24 -1.68
C LEU A 75 -1.47 -8.26 -2.07
N SER A 76 -1.77 -7.28 -2.93
CA SER A 76 -0.81 -6.22 -3.29
C SER A 76 -0.31 -5.45 -2.06
N ALA A 77 -1.13 -5.33 -1.01
CA ALA A 77 -0.76 -4.64 0.21
C ALA A 77 0.36 -5.36 0.99
N VAL A 78 0.44 -6.69 0.87
CA VAL A 78 1.35 -7.52 1.67
C VAL A 78 2.52 -8.10 0.88
N ILE A 79 2.41 -8.23 -0.45
CA ILE A 79 3.49 -8.70 -1.34
C ILE A 79 4.84 -8.02 -1.05
N PRO A 80 4.93 -6.68 -0.90
CA PRO A 80 6.21 -6.04 -0.63
C PRO A 80 6.85 -6.48 0.68
N ALA A 81 6.03 -6.87 1.67
CA ALA A 81 6.49 -7.42 2.93
C ALA A 81 6.94 -8.89 2.76
N MET A 82 6.22 -9.68 1.97
CA MET A 82 6.56 -11.07 1.65
C MET A 82 7.89 -11.23 0.93
N ILE A 83 8.24 -10.30 0.03
CA ILE A 83 9.53 -10.32 -0.70
C ILE A 83 10.71 -10.14 0.26
N ARG A 84 10.52 -9.41 1.36
CA ARG A 84 11.56 -9.19 2.38
C ARG A 84 11.67 -10.34 3.37
N TYR A 85 10.73 -11.28 3.35
CA TYR A 85 10.68 -12.41 4.27
C TYR A 85 11.91 -13.31 4.14
N SER A 86 12.39 -13.80 5.27
CA SER A 86 13.35 -14.89 5.37
C SER A 86 12.97 -15.76 6.54
N ALA A 87 12.64 -17.03 6.28
CA ALA A 87 12.12 -17.95 7.30
C ALA A 87 13.08 -18.11 8.49
N LEU A 88 14.37 -18.31 8.22
CA LEU A 88 15.37 -18.49 9.28
C LEU A 88 15.50 -17.23 10.15
N ARG A 89 15.54 -16.05 9.52
CA ARG A 89 15.61 -14.77 10.25
C ARG A 89 14.36 -14.54 11.08
N ASP A 90 13.18 -14.83 10.52
CA ASP A 90 11.90 -14.64 11.18
C ASP A 90 11.79 -15.48 12.45
N ILE A 91 12.18 -16.76 12.40
CA ILE A 91 12.13 -17.66 13.57
C ILE A 91 12.99 -17.12 14.73
N VAL A 92 14.22 -16.68 14.44
CA VAL A 92 15.14 -16.18 15.47
C VAL A 92 14.67 -14.85 16.03
N GLU A 93 14.29 -13.91 15.16
CA GLU A 93 13.86 -12.56 15.56
C GLU A 93 12.52 -12.61 16.33
N ALA A 94 11.56 -13.40 15.85
CA ALA A 94 10.22 -13.46 16.42
C ALA A 94 10.19 -14.15 17.79
N SER A 95 10.98 -15.21 18.02
CA SER A 95 10.90 -16.00 19.26
C SER A 95 11.31 -15.19 20.50
N ALA A 96 12.46 -14.51 20.42
CA ALA A 96 12.95 -13.67 21.51
C ALA A 96 12.05 -12.45 21.72
N MET A 97 11.68 -11.77 20.63
CA MET A 97 10.86 -10.56 20.70
C MET A 97 9.43 -10.85 21.15
N ARG A 98 8.87 -12.02 20.81
CA ARG A 98 7.58 -12.49 21.33
C ARG A 98 7.58 -12.59 22.83
N THR A 99 8.60 -13.19 23.41
CA THR A 99 8.69 -13.34 24.87
C THR A 99 8.74 -11.99 25.57
N LEU A 100 9.57 -11.07 25.06
CA LEU A 100 9.66 -9.70 25.55
C LEU A 100 8.35 -8.94 25.35
N TYR A 101 7.67 -9.13 24.22
CA TYR A 101 6.38 -8.52 23.96
C TYR A 101 5.31 -9.00 24.93
N ILE A 102 5.20 -10.31 25.20
CA ILE A 102 4.19 -10.86 26.11
C ILE A 102 4.45 -10.43 27.56
N ARG A 103 5.71 -10.43 27.99
CA ARG A 103 6.08 -10.09 29.38
C ARG A 103 6.13 -8.58 29.58
N SER A 104 6.83 -7.86 28.71
CA SER A 104 7.38 -6.52 29.02
C SER A 104 6.77 -5.36 28.23
N GLY A 105 5.84 -5.60 27.31
CA GLY A 105 4.87 -4.59 26.87
C GLY A 105 4.88 -4.28 25.40
N ARG A 106 4.07 -3.29 25.02
CA ARG A 106 4.02 -2.73 23.66
C ARG A 106 5.35 -2.21 23.14
N LYS A 107 6.29 -1.86 24.03
CA LYS A 107 7.63 -1.42 23.63
C LYS A 107 8.38 -2.45 22.77
N TYR A 108 8.00 -3.73 22.86
CA TYR A 108 8.54 -4.81 22.05
C TYR A 108 7.57 -5.27 20.93
N ALA A 109 6.57 -4.47 20.56
CA ALA A 109 5.55 -4.84 19.56
C ALA A 109 5.94 -4.51 18.10
N HIS A 110 7.23 -4.26 17.84
CA HIS A 110 7.71 -3.72 16.55
C HIS A 110 8.46 -4.73 15.67
N TYR A 111 8.61 -5.97 16.12
CA TYR A 111 9.10 -7.08 15.30
C TYR A 111 8.03 -7.56 14.33
N SER A 112 8.44 -8.09 13.19
CA SER A 112 7.57 -8.72 12.19
C SER A 112 7.50 -10.22 12.44
N VAL A 113 6.37 -10.84 12.09
CA VAL A 113 6.14 -12.28 12.25
C VAL A 113 5.55 -12.87 10.99
N GLY A 114 6.06 -14.03 10.60
CA GLY A 114 5.49 -14.91 9.60
C GLY A 114 5.58 -14.34 8.19
N ARG A 115 4.94 -15.03 7.24
CA ARG A 115 5.10 -14.75 5.81
C ARG A 115 4.64 -13.35 5.42
N PHE A 116 3.58 -12.84 6.05
CA PHE A 116 3.07 -11.49 5.81
C PHE A 116 3.82 -10.40 6.58
N GLN A 117 4.82 -10.80 7.40
CA GLN A 117 5.70 -9.89 8.13
C GLN A 117 4.93 -8.85 8.97
N MET A 118 3.82 -9.27 9.57
CA MET A 118 2.95 -8.40 10.36
C MET A 118 3.50 -8.15 11.76
N LYS A 119 3.33 -6.93 12.26
CA LYS A 119 3.79 -6.53 13.60
C LYS A 119 2.68 -6.69 14.65
N PRO A 120 2.99 -7.05 15.91
CA PRO A 120 1.99 -7.02 16.99
C PRO A 120 1.33 -5.65 17.19
N SER A 121 2.08 -4.57 16.98
CA SER A 121 1.53 -3.20 17.00
C SER A 121 0.53 -2.95 15.87
N PHE A 122 0.75 -3.52 14.69
CA PHE A 122 -0.21 -3.48 13.57
C PHE A 122 -1.47 -4.27 13.91
N ALA A 123 -1.33 -5.52 14.36
CA ALA A 123 -2.46 -6.36 14.75
C ALA A 123 -3.30 -5.71 15.86
N GLU A 124 -2.67 -5.13 16.88
CA GLU A 124 -3.38 -4.42 17.95
C GLU A 124 -4.21 -3.26 17.41
N LEU A 125 -3.66 -2.48 16.47
CA LEU A 125 -4.36 -1.36 15.86
C LEU A 125 -5.54 -1.84 14.99
N VAL A 126 -5.36 -2.95 14.25
CA VAL A 126 -6.44 -3.59 13.47
C VAL A 126 -7.55 -4.04 14.40
N GLU A 127 -7.25 -4.81 15.45
CA GLU A 127 -8.23 -5.28 16.44
C GLU A 127 -9.03 -4.12 17.03
N ARG A 128 -8.34 -3.08 17.51
CA ARG A 128 -8.96 -1.87 18.08
C ARG A 128 -9.91 -1.20 17.10
N THR A 129 -9.45 -0.99 15.88
CA THR A 129 -10.21 -0.25 14.86
C THR A 129 -11.40 -1.07 14.38
N TYR A 130 -11.20 -2.37 14.15
CA TYR A 130 -12.22 -3.32 13.72
C TYR A 130 -13.35 -3.45 14.75
N THR A 131 -13.00 -3.61 16.03
CA THR A 131 -13.99 -3.66 17.13
C THR A 131 -14.72 -2.32 17.27
N ARG A 132 -14.01 -1.19 17.27
CA ARG A 132 -14.61 0.15 17.41
C ARG A 132 -15.59 0.46 16.27
N GLN A 133 -15.25 0.06 15.05
CA GLN A 133 -16.06 0.33 13.86
C GLN A 133 -17.13 -0.73 13.58
N LYS A 134 -17.22 -1.77 14.42
CA LYS A 134 -18.17 -2.90 14.30
C LYS A 134 -18.17 -3.53 12.89
N LEU A 135 -16.98 -3.83 12.37
CA LEU A 135 -16.79 -4.28 10.99
C LEU A 135 -17.08 -5.78 10.74
N GLY A 136 -17.38 -6.54 11.79
CA GLY A 136 -17.80 -7.93 11.66
C GLY A 136 -17.72 -8.68 13.00
N PRO A 137 -17.69 -10.03 12.96
CA PRO A 137 -18.08 -10.84 14.12
C PRO A 137 -16.98 -11.02 15.17
N TYR A 138 -15.72 -10.75 14.83
CA TYR A 138 -14.60 -11.00 15.73
C TYR A 138 -14.59 -10.07 16.94
N LYS A 139 -14.51 -10.67 18.13
CA LYS A 139 -14.34 -9.97 19.40
C LYS A 139 -12.91 -10.17 19.91
N PHE A 140 -12.27 -9.08 20.31
CA PHE A 140 -10.89 -9.08 20.77
C PHE A 140 -10.77 -8.55 22.19
N VAL A 141 -9.79 -9.09 22.93
CA VAL A 141 -9.40 -8.54 24.22
C VAL A 141 -8.47 -7.34 23.99
N ILE A 142 -9.03 -6.14 24.01
CA ILE A 142 -8.31 -4.89 23.68
C ILE A 142 -7.41 -4.38 24.82
N SER A 143 -7.46 -4.99 26.01
CA SER A 143 -6.62 -4.60 27.15
C SER A 143 -5.12 -4.81 26.88
N ASN A 144 -4.25 -4.04 27.54
CA ASN A 144 -2.79 -4.25 27.48
C ASN A 144 -2.30 -5.25 28.55
N THR A 145 -2.91 -6.43 28.61
CA THR A 145 -2.54 -7.50 29.56
C THR A 145 -1.59 -8.51 28.91
N PRO A 146 -0.78 -9.25 29.69
CA PRO A 146 0.02 -10.36 29.15
C PRO A 146 -0.83 -11.38 28.38
N LYS A 147 -2.05 -11.68 28.86
CA LYS A 147 -3.00 -12.60 28.22
C LYS A 147 -3.40 -12.12 26.82
N ALA A 148 -3.85 -10.86 26.70
CA ALA A 148 -4.22 -10.28 25.41
C ALA A 148 -3.05 -10.25 24.42
N ARG A 149 -1.84 -9.93 24.92
CA ARG A 149 -0.61 -9.93 24.11
C ARG A 149 -0.25 -11.34 23.63
N SER A 150 -0.36 -12.34 24.49
CA SER A 150 -0.13 -13.74 24.16
C SER A 150 -1.10 -14.25 23.08
N GLU A 151 -2.40 -13.96 23.22
CA GLU A 151 -3.40 -14.32 22.21
C GLU A 151 -3.14 -13.66 20.86
N ARG A 152 -2.73 -12.39 20.84
CA ARG A 152 -2.36 -11.67 19.61
C ARG A 152 -1.12 -12.27 18.96
N ALA A 153 -0.09 -12.57 19.74
CA ALA A 153 1.14 -13.19 19.25
C ALA A 153 0.83 -14.56 18.63
N ARG A 154 0.03 -15.40 19.30
CA ARG A 154 -0.40 -16.70 18.78
C ARG A 154 -1.16 -16.58 17.45
N ARG A 155 -2.02 -15.56 17.31
CA ARG A 155 -2.73 -15.29 16.05
C ARG A 155 -1.75 -14.86 14.96
N LEU A 156 -0.77 -14.02 15.25
CA LEU A 156 0.23 -13.62 14.26
C LEU A 156 1.09 -14.77 13.74
N GLU A 157 1.27 -15.84 14.52
CA GLU A 157 1.99 -17.04 14.09
C GLU A 157 1.19 -17.94 13.14
N SER A 158 -0.14 -17.83 13.13
CA SER A 158 -1.01 -18.59 12.23
C SER A 158 -1.18 -17.87 10.90
N MET A 159 -1.02 -18.63 9.82
CA MET A 159 -1.18 -18.12 8.46
C MET A 159 -2.62 -17.64 8.21
N GLU A 160 -3.59 -18.43 8.69
CA GLU A 160 -5.02 -18.11 8.60
C GLU A 160 -5.32 -16.79 9.30
N TRP A 161 -4.72 -16.55 10.46
CA TRP A 161 -4.91 -15.30 11.20
C TRP A 161 -4.17 -14.12 10.59
N GLN A 162 -2.98 -14.32 10.00
CA GLN A 162 -2.34 -13.28 9.18
C GLN A 162 -3.26 -12.85 8.03
N LEU A 163 -3.88 -13.80 7.33
CA LEU A 163 -4.86 -13.49 6.30
C LEU A 163 -6.09 -12.77 6.85
N ARG A 164 -6.63 -13.22 7.99
CA ARG A 164 -7.76 -12.53 8.64
C ARG A 164 -7.41 -11.08 9.01
N TYR A 165 -6.20 -10.82 9.51
CA TYR A 165 -5.76 -9.44 9.74
C TYR A 165 -5.63 -8.63 8.46
N LEU A 166 -5.17 -9.24 7.36
CA LEU A 166 -5.13 -8.59 6.05
C LEU A 166 -6.54 -8.21 5.56
N VAL A 167 -7.51 -9.12 5.69
CA VAL A 167 -8.93 -8.86 5.37
C VAL A 167 -9.48 -7.72 6.23
N MET A 168 -9.27 -7.76 7.54
CA MET A 168 -9.73 -6.70 8.45
C MET A 168 -9.10 -5.35 8.10
N PHE A 169 -7.80 -5.35 7.80
CA PHE A 169 -7.08 -4.16 7.34
C PHE A 169 -7.72 -3.58 6.07
N ASN A 170 -7.99 -4.41 5.06
CA ASN A 170 -8.64 -3.96 3.82
C ASN A 170 -10.04 -3.37 4.09
N LYS A 171 -10.85 -4.02 4.92
CA LYS A 171 -12.18 -3.49 5.34
C LYS A 171 -12.08 -2.15 6.06
N ILE A 172 -11.07 -1.99 6.93
CA ILE A 172 -10.81 -0.72 7.61
C ILE A 172 -10.43 0.36 6.59
N MET A 173 -9.57 0.04 5.64
CA MET A 173 -9.11 0.98 4.61
C MET A 173 -10.25 1.38 3.67
N ASP A 174 -11.04 0.42 3.20
CA ASP A 174 -12.21 0.66 2.35
C ASP A 174 -13.22 1.58 3.06
N LYS A 175 -13.52 1.32 4.34
CA LYS A 175 -14.43 2.19 5.10
C LYS A 175 -13.83 3.58 5.35
N ARG A 176 -12.55 3.66 5.71
CA ARG A 176 -11.89 4.93 6.05
C ARG A 176 -11.78 5.84 4.84
N TYR A 177 -11.54 5.28 3.67
CA TYR A 177 -11.27 6.00 2.43
C TYR A 177 -12.38 5.83 1.39
N ALA A 178 -13.60 5.50 1.82
CA ALA A 178 -14.77 5.36 0.94
C ALA A 178 -15.11 6.64 0.15
N HIS A 179 -14.68 7.81 0.64
CA HIS A 179 -14.87 9.10 -0.01
C HIS A 179 -13.86 9.37 -1.14
N ILE A 180 -12.77 8.59 -1.22
CA ILE A 180 -11.75 8.77 -2.24
C ILE A 180 -12.19 8.08 -3.52
N LYS A 181 -12.21 8.82 -4.62
CA LYS A 181 -12.30 8.25 -5.97
C LYS A 181 -10.88 7.91 -6.45
N TRP A 182 -10.59 6.62 -6.54
CA TRP A 182 -9.31 6.13 -7.03
C TRP A 182 -9.19 6.34 -8.53
N LYS A 183 -7.97 6.66 -9.00
CA LYS A 183 -7.69 6.81 -10.44
C LYS A 183 -7.84 5.46 -11.18
N ASN A 184 -7.31 4.41 -10.57
CA ASN A 184 -7.35 3.03 -11.03
C ASN A 184 -7.04 2.10 -9.84
N ASP A 185 -7.15 0.79 -10.04
CA ASP A 185 -6.85 -0.21 -8.99
C ASP A 185 -5.39 -0.15 -8.54
N GLU A 186 -4.46 0.19 -9.44
CA GLU A 186 -3.03 0.36 -9.12
C GLU A 186 -2.78 1.50 -8.12
N ASP A 187 -3.46 2.64 -8.26
CA ASP A 187 -3.35 3.76 -7.31
C ASP A 187 -3.89 3.35 -5.93
N LYS A 188 -5.01 2.60 -5.90
CA LYS A 188 -5.57 2.04 -4.67
C LYS A 188 -4.60 1.05 -4.02
N ALA A 189 -4.05 0.11 -4.80
CA ALA A 189 -3.05 -0.86 -4.36
C ALA A 189 -1.79 -0.18 -3.81
N ARG A 190 -1.25 0.81 -4.52
CA ARG A 190 -0.10 1.60 -4.08
C ARG A 190 -0.38 2.27 -2.73
N PHE A 191 -1.56 2.87 -2.57
CA PHE A 191 -1.95 3.53 -1.34
C PHE A 191 -2.08 2.53 -0.18
N TYR A 192 -2.72 1.39 -0.42
CA TYR A 192 -2.97 0.36 0.60
C TYR A 192 -1.67 -0.30 1.06
N ALA A 193 -0.78 -0.65 0.12
CA ALA A 193 0.55 -1.17 0.44
C ALA A 193 1.38 -0.14 1.23
N THR A 194 1.35 1.12 0.82
CA THR A 194 2.04 2.19 1.56
C THR A 194 1.49 2.32 2.99
N ALA A 195 0.17 2.30 3.15
CA ALA A 195 -0.48 2.36 4.47
C ALA A 195 -0.16 1.13 5.34
N PHE A 196 -0.05 -0.05 4.74
CA PHE A 196 0.36 -1.28 5.43
C PHE A 196 1.77 -1.14 6.03
N ASP A 197 2.71 -0.61 5.26
CA ASP A 197 4.13 -0.50 5.63
C ASP A 197 4.43 0.64 6.62
N VAL A 198 3.87 1.84 6.38
CA VAL A 198 4.14 3.03 7.23
C VAL A 198 3.18 3.19 8.41
N GLY A 199 2.12 2.37 8.45
CA GLY A 199 1.06 2.40 9.45
C GLY A 199 -0.20 3.09 8.95
N PHE A 200 -1.32 2.36 9.00
CA PHE A 200 -2.58 2.79 8.43
C PHE A 200 -3.37 3.76 9.31
N ASN A 201 -2.89 4.08 10.51
CA ASN A 201 -3.44 5.14 11.36
C ASN A 201 -3.11 6.55 10.84
N ARG A 202 -2.10 6.70 9.98
CA ARG A 202 -1.74 7.99 9.36
C ARG A 202 -2.89 8.53 8.51
N ASP A 203 -2.94 9.85 8.34
CA ASP A 203 -3.89 10.52 7.45
C ASP A 203 -3.54 10.31 5.97
N GLU A 204 -4.51 10.61 5.10
CA GLU A 204 -4.37 10.47 3.64
C GLU A 204 -3.18 11.26 3.11
N ARG A 205 -3.02 12.52 3.51
CA ARG A 205 -1.93 13.39 3.04
C ARG A 205 -0.56 12.78 3.34
N THR A 206 -0.41 12.20 4.53
CA THR A 206 0.81 11.53 4.97
C THR A 206 1.06 10.28 4.16
N ILE A 207 0.04 9.43 3.94
CA ILE A 207 0.18 8.22 3.11
C ILE A 207 0.55 8.60 1.67
N ARG A 208 -0.14 9.59 1.07
CA ARG A 208 0.19 10.08 -0.28
C ARG A 208 1.60 10.65 -0.39
N ARG A 209 2.04 11.44 0.59
CA ARG A 209 3.44 11.90 0.64
C ARG A 209 4.41 10.73 0.74
N MET A 210 4.06 9.68 1.48
CA MET A 210 4.83 8.44 1.58
C MET A 210 4.68 7.52 0.36
N MET A 211 3.85 7.88 -0.64
CA MET A 211 3.84 7.29 -1.99
C MET A 211 4.76 8.05 -2.95
N THR A 212 5.14 9.32 -2.70
CA THR A 212 5.97 10.14 -3.60
C THR A 212 7.47 10.03 -3.30
N PRO A 213 8.37 9.91 -4.30
CA PRO A 213 9.79 9.69 -4.03
C PRO A 213 10.35 10.77 -3.11
N ARG A 214 11.10 10.38 -2.06
CA ARG A 214 11.96 11.35 -1.39
C ARG A 214 13.12 11.65 -2.32
N LYS A 215 13.45 12.93 -2.52
CA LYS A 215 14.70 13.32 -3.20
C LYS A 215 15.84 12.52 -2.55
N ILE A 216 16.60 11.77 -3.36
CA ILE A 216 17.75 11.01 -2.91
C ILE A 216 18.67 11.97 -2.15
N ASN A 217 18.92 11.70 -0.87
CA ASN A 217 19.86 12.51 -0.10
C ASN A 217 21.27 12.04 -0.46
N ILE A 218 21.89 12.71 -1.44
CA ILE A 218 23.21 12.38 -2.02
C ILE A 218 24.30 12.20 -0.94
N LYS A 219 24.11 12.78 0.25
CA LYS A 219 25.06 12.74 1.36
C LYS A 219 25.10 11.41 2.13
N THR A 220 24.04 10.62 2.09
CA THR A 220 23.95 9.34 2.80
C THR A 220 23.90 8.22 1.77
N LYS A 221 25.04 7.59 1.46
CA LYS A 221 25.16 6.38 0.62
C LYS A 221 24.44 5.13 1.21
N LYS A 222 23.42 5.32 2.04
CA LYS A 222 22.54 4.25 2.54
C LYS A 222 21.21 4.35 1.80
N VAL A 223 21.03 3.45 0.85
CA VAL A 223 19.74 3.20 0.22
C VAL A 223 19.01 2.18 1.10
N ASP A 224 18.23 2.65 2.06
CA ASP A 224 17.26 1.78 2.73
C ASP A 224 16.20 1.39 1.69
N SER A 225 16.20 0.11 1.28
CA SER A 225 15.42 -0.50 0.19
C SER A 225 15.35 0.34 -1.11
N LYS A 226 16.09 -0.07 -2.14
CA LYS A 226 16.17 0.63 -3.43
C LYS A 226 14.80 0.85 -4.11
N TYR A 227 13.81 0.03 -3.77
CA TYR A 227 12.41 0.12 -4.23
C TYR A 227 11.43 0.30 -3.07
N ARG A 228 10.32 0.99 -3.34
CA ARG A 228 9.30 1.31 -2.32
C ARG A 228 8.17 0.31 -2.33
N THR A 229 7.60 0.10 -1.15
CA THR A 229 6.46 -0.79 -0.93
C THR A 229 5.32 -0.54 -1.93
N GLY A 230 4.96 0.71 -2.18
CA GLY A 230 3.90 1.06 -3.14
C GLY A 230 4.24 0.72 -4.60
N ASP A 231 5.51 0.82 -5.01
CA ASP A 231 5.92 0.53 -6.39
C ASP A 231 5.93 -0.98 -6.65
N VAL A 232 6.36 -1.76 -5.66
CA VAL A 232 6.28 -3.22 -5.68
C VAL A 232 4.82 -3.70 -5.74
N ALA A 233 3.90 -3.03 -5.03
CA ALA A 233 2.48 -3.37 -5.09
C ALA A 233 1.90 -3.13 -6.49
N VAL A 234 2.25 -2.01 -7.13
CA VAL A 234 1.85 -1.74 -8.52
C VAL A 234 2.47 -2.74 -9.48
N TRP A 235 3.75 -3.09 -9.28
CA TRP A 235 4.41 -4.14 -10.06
C TRP A 235 3.62 -5.45 -10.01
N PHE A 236 3.24 -5.89 -8.81
CA PHE A 236 2.42 -7.07 -8.62
C PHE A 236 1.08 -6.97 -9.34
N MET A 237 0.35 -5.85 -9.19
CA MET A 237 -0.94 -5.64 -9.84
C MET A 237 -0.86 -5.80 -11.36
N VAL A 238 0.16 -5.21 -11.97
CA VAL A 238 0.35 -5.23 -13.43
C VAL A 238 0.74 -6.62 -13.95
N ASN A 239 1.63 -7.31 -13.25
CA ASN A 239 2.26 -8.53 -13.78
C ASN A 239 1.55 -9.82 -13.34
N ASP A 240 1.01 -9.87 -12.12
CA ASP A 240 0.49 -11.10 -11.52
C ASP A 240 -0.89 -10.94 -10.86
N GLY A 241 -1.35 -9.71 -10.60
CA GLY A 241 -2.60 -9.45 -9.90
C GLY A 241 -3.82 -10.11 -10.56
N HIS A 242 -3.86 -10.12 -11.89
CA HIS A 242 -4.94 -10.76 -12.67
C HIS A 242 -5.12 -12.25 -12.34
N ARG A 243 -4.05 -12.95 -11.95
CA ARG A 243 -4.07 -14.39 -11.61
C ARG A 243 -4.83 -14.68 -10.31
N PHE A 244 -5.13 -13.65 -9.52
CA PHE A 244 -5.84 -13.75 -8.24
C PHE A 244 -7.24 -13.13 -8.31
N ARG A 245 -7.64 -12.54 -9.44
CA ARG A 245 -9.02 -12.11 -9.66
C ARG A 245 -9.85 -13.38 -9.86
N GLY A 246 -10.78 -13.67 -8.95
CA GLY A 246 -11.65 -14.83 -9.08
C GLY A 246 -12.41 -14.76 -10.41
N GLY A 247 -12.10 -15.66 -11.34
CA GLY A 247 -12.85 -15.87 -12.57
C GLY A 247 -12.56 -14.90 -13.73
N GLU A 248 -11.35 -14.96 -14.31
CA GLU A 248 -11.14 -14.77 -15.76
C GLU A 248 -10.12 -15.82 -16.22
N GLY A 249 -10.64 -17.03 -16.44
CA GLY A 249 -9.86 -18.20 -16.84
C GLY A 249 -10.77 -19.31 -17.37
N SER A 250 -11.80 -18.92 -18.13
CA SER A 250 -12.62 -19.84 -18.94
C SER A 250 -13.45 -19.06 -19.96
N SER A 251 -12.80 -18.22 -20.77
CA SER A 251 -13.34 -17.75 -22.05
C SER A 251 -12.17 -17.56 -23.02
N GLU A 252 -12.19 -18.37 -24.09
CA GLU A 252 -11.32 -18.37 -25.28
C GLU A 252 -9.90 -18.95 -25.05
N ASN A 253 -9.48 -20.08 -25.63
CA ASN A 253 -9.83 -20.78 -26.89
C ASN A 253 -10.09 -22.28 -26.68
#